data_AF-A0A7S3D2Y3-F1
#
_entry.id   AF-A0A7S3D2Y3-F1
#
_cell.length_a   1.000
_cell.length_b   1.000
_cell.length_c   1.000
_cell.angle_alpha   90.00
_cell.angle_beta   90.00
_cell.angle_gamma   90.00
#
_symmetry.space_group_name_H-M   'P 1'
#
loop_
_entity.id
_entity.type
_entity.pdbx_description
1 polymer ?
#
loop_
_entity_poly.entity_id
_entity_poly.type
_entity_poly.pdbx_seq_one_letter_code
_entity_poly.pdbx_strand_id
1 'polypeptide(L)'
;EILRSLVLGYRYAYKDKYENIQVLEGHSRSVRAVAVCTQTGNIVTGSWDKTARVWKREQGRDNYENIQVLEGHSGSVRAVAVCTQTGNIVTGSEDKTARVWKREQGRDNYENIQVL
;
A
#
# COMPACT_ATOMS: atom_id res chain seq x y z
N GLU A 1 17.50 3.60 -44.51
CA GLU A 1 16.28 3.96 -43.73
C GLU A 1 15.65 2.80 -42.95
N ILE A 2 15.80 1.54 -43.39
CA ILE A 2 15.20 0.35 -42.73
C ILE A 2 15.68 0.15 -41.28
N LEU A 3 16.96 0.42 -40.97
CA LEU A 3 17.50 0.28 -39.61
C LEU A 3 16.93 1.30 -38.60
N ARG A 4 16.55 2.51 -39.03
CA ARG A 4 15.92 3.50 -38.14
C ARG A 4 14.49 3.09 -37.78
N SER A 5 13.76 2.50 -38.73
CA SER A 5 12.40 1.98 -38.51
C SER A 5 12.36 0.80 -37.54
N LEU A 6 13.32 -0.13 -37.63
CA LEU A 6 13.38 -1.29 -36.72
C LEU A 6 13.70 -0.85 -35.28
N VAL A 7 14.71 0.02 -35.10
CA VAL A 7 15.14 0.46 -33.77
C VAL A 7 14.04 1.27 -33.06
N LEU A 8 13.29 2.12 -33.78
CA LEU A 8 12.14 2.82 -33.20
C LEU A 8 11.00 1.84 -32.85
N GLY A 9 10.69 0.86 -33.71
CA GLY A 9 9.67 -0.15 -33.43
C GLY A 9 9.94 -0.95 -32.14
N TYR A 10 11.19 -1.35 -31.89
CA TYR A 10 11.58 -1.98 -30.62
C TYR A 10 11.56 -1.01 -29.42
N ARG A 11 11.89 0.27 -29.64
CA ARG A 11 11.97 1.27 -28.57
C ARG A 11 10.59 1.80 -28.13
N TYR A 12 9.56 1.65 -28.95
CA TYR A 12 8.17 2.01 -28.62
C TYR A 12 7.32 0.85 -28.10
N ALA A 13 7.55 -0.39 -28.55
CA ALA A 13 6.72 -1.55 -28.16
C ALA A 13 6.75 -1.90 -26.65
N TYR A 14 7.76 -1.47 -25.88
CA TYR A 14 7.82 -1.72 -24.43
C TYR A 14 6.97 -0.76 -23.60
N LYS A 15 6.54 0.38 -24.17
CA LYS A 15 5.86 1.44 -23.41
C LYS A 15 4.39 1.14 -23.15
N ASP A 16 3.79 0.24 -23.93
CA ASP A 16 2.33 -0.04 -23.91
C ASP A 16 1.96 -1.30 -23.10
N LYS A 17 2.90 -1.93 -22.36
CA LYS A 17 2.63 -3.18 -21.63
C LYS A 17 1.97 -2.99 -20.26
N TYR A 18 2.17 -1.83 -19.62
CA TYR A 18 1.66 -1.56 -18.28
C TYR A 18 1.01 -0.19 -18.25
N GLU A 19 -0.29 -0.18 -17.98
CA GLU A 19 -1.06 1.03 -17.79
C GLU A 19 -1.15 1.36 -16.29
N ASN A 20 -0.96 2.62 -15.93
CA ASN A 20 -1.30 3.08 -14.59
C ASN A 20 -2.83 3.16 -14.49
N ILE A 21 -3.44 2.17 -13.82
CA ILE A 21 -4.90 2.12 -13.68
C ILE A 21 -5.43 3.04 -12.57
N GLN A 22 -4.56 3.44 -11.63
CA GLN A 22 -4.93 4.29 -10.51
C GLN A 22 -3.72 4.89 -9.78
N VAL A 23 -3.91 6.09 -9.22
CA VAL A 23 -3.02 6.71 -8.23
C VAL A 23 -3.71 6.72 -6.86
N LEU A 24 -3.03 6.20 -5.83
CA LEU A 24 -3.54 6.18 -4.45
C LEU A 24 -3.13 7.45 -3.69
N GLU A 25 -3.96 8.49 -3.78
CA GLU A 25 -3.68 9.79 -3.18
C GLU A 25 -4.14 9.89 -1.72
N GLY A 26 -3.33 10.55 -0.88
CA GLY A 26 -3.74 10.88 0.49
C GLY A 26 -2.59 11.06 1.49
N HIS A 27 -1.44 10.43 1.27
CA HIS A 27 -0.25 10.70 2.09
C HIS A 27 0.28 12.10 1.85
N SER A 28 0.66 12.81 2.92
CA SER A 28 1.16 14.20 2.84
C SER A 28 2.69 14.29 2.65
N ARG A 29 3.37 13.14 2.71
CA ARG A 29 4.82 13.00 2.47
C ARG A 29 5.10 11.70 1.71
N SER A 30 6.37 11.47 1.38
CA SER A 30 6.80 10.33 0.58
C SER A 30 6.31 8.98 1.14
N VAL A 31 5.69 8.18 0.28
CA VAL A 31 5.37 6.78 0.53
C VAL A 31 6.67 5.97 0.45
N ARG A 32 7.00 5.24 1.51
CA ARG A 32 8.27 4.52 1.64
C ARG A 32 8.13 3.01 1.67
N ALA A 33 6.94 2.50 1.99
CA ALA A 33 6.66 1.07 2.05
C ALA A 33 5.30 0.75 1.43
N VAL A 34 5.19 -0.43 0.83
CA VAL A 34 3.94 -0.99 0.31
C VAL A 34 3.90 -2.50 0.58
N ALA A 35 2.73 -3.00 0.93
CA ALA A 35 2.46 -4.43 1.06
C ALA A 35 1.07 -4.75 0.49
N VAL A 36 0.89 -5.96 -0.01
CA VAL A 36 -0.38 -6.44 -0.56
C VAL A 36 -0.84 -7.67 0.22
N CYS A 37 -2.08 -7.65 0.70
CA CYS A 37 -2.73 -8.82 1.26
C CYS A 37 -3.32 -9.65 0.12
N THR A 38 -2.74 -10.81 -0.16
CA THR A 38 -3.20 -11.66 -1.28
C THR A 38 -4.58 -12.29 -1.04
N GLN A 39 -4.98 -12.48 0.22
CA GLN A 39 -6.29 -13.06 0.55
C GLN A 39 -7.46 -12.08 0.33
N THR A 40 -7.26 -10.80 0.68
CA THR A 40 -8.31 -9.77 0.59
C THR A 40 -8.16 -8.84 -0.61
N GLY A 41 -6.98 -8.82 -1.23
CA GLY A 41 -6.63 -7.84 -2.26
C GLY A 41 -6.32 -6.44 -1.71
N ASN A 42 -6.34 -6.24 -0.39
CA ASN A 42 -6.06 -4.95 0.22
C ASN A 42 -4.58 -4.56 0.05
N ILE A 43 -4.34 -3.28 -0.19
CA ILE A 43 -3.01 -2.68 -0.24
C ILE A 43 -2.78 -1.91 1.06
N VAL A 44 -1.57 -1.94 1.59
CA VAL A 44 -1.17 -1.11 2.73
C VAL A 44 0.07 -0.32 2.36
N THR A 45 0.05 0.99 2.61
CA THR A 45 1.18 1.89 2.35
C THR A 45 1.68 2.49 3.66
N GLY A 46 2.99 2.71 3.78
CA GLY A 46 3.62 3.40 4.91
C GLY A 46 4.38 4.64 4.44
N SER A 47 4.31 5.73 5.20
CA SER A 47 4.80 7.05 4.77
C SER A 47 5.61 7.80 5.83
N TRP A 48 6.39 8.77 5.35
CA TRP A 48 7.08 9.78 6.16
C TRP A 48 6.15 10.76 6.87
N ASP A 49 4.86 10.75 6.57
CA ASP A 49 3.83 11.47 7.32
C ASP A 49 3.45 10.79 8.64
N LYS A 50 4.16 9.73 9.01
CA LYS A 50 4.01 8.96 10.26
C LYS A 50 2.74 8.10 10.29
N THR A 51 2.08 7.93 9.15
CA THR A 51 0.90 7.07 9.04
C THR A 51 1.18 5.88 8.13
N ALA A 52 0.43 4.81 8.36
CA ALA A 52 0.17 3.83 7.31
C ALA A 52 -1.28 3.97 6.85
N ARG A 53 -1.58 3.58 5.61
CA ARG A 53 -2.92 3.67 5.02
C ARG A 53 -3.32 2.32 4.44
N VAL A 54 -4.57 1.93 4.68
CA VAL A 54 -5.15 0.71 4.13
C VAL A 54 -6.07 1.09 2.97
N TRP A 55 -5.88 0.40 1.85
CA TRP A 55 -6.61 0.60 0.62
C TRP A 55 -7.34 -0.68 0.27
N LYS A 56 -8.63 -0.58 -0.02
CA LYS A 56 -9.48 -1.71 -0.38
C LYS A 56 -10.12 -1.43 -1.73
N ARG A 57 -10.21 -2.45 -2.56
CA ARG A 57 -10.99 -2.38 -3.81
C ARG A 57 -12.47 -2.48 -3.47
N GLU A 58 -13.28 -1.54 -3.95
CA GLU A 58 -14.73 -1.66 -3.81
C GLU A 58 -15.26 -2.78 -4.71
N GLN A 59 -16.25 -3.54 -4.24
CA GLN A 59 -16.89 -4.57 -5.06
C GLN A 59 -17.63 -3.93 -6.23
N GLY A 60 -17.36 -4.40 -7.45
CA GLY A 60 -17.96 -3.86 -8.66
C GLY A 60 -17.29 -2.59 -9.20
N ARG A 61 -16.20 -2.12 -8.56
CA ARG A 61 -15.34 -1.08 -9.10
C ARG A 61 -13.90 -1.58 -9.27
N ASP A 62 -13.19 -0.97 -10.21
CA ASP A 62 -11.77 -1.25 -10.46
C ASP A 62 -10.83 -0.29 -9.71
N ASN A 63 -11.40 0.53 -8.80
CA ASN A 63 -10.65 1.48 -7.98
C ASN A 63 -10.46 0.98 -6.54
N TYR A 64 -9.36 1.41 -5.95
CA TYR A 64 -8.99 1.31 -4.55
C TYR A 64 -9.36 2.59 -3.81
N GLU A 65 -9.93 2.47 -2.63
CA GLU A 65 -10.23 3.61 -1.78
C GLU A 65 -9.49 3.49 -0.46
N ASN A 66 -9.11 4.63 0.12
CA ASN A 66 -8.56 4.65 1.46
C ASN A 66 -9.67 4.36 2.46
N ILE A 67 -9.67 3.16 3.02
CA ILE A 67 -10.65 2.77 4.03
C ILE A 67 -10.19 3.10 5.44
N GLN A 68 -8.87 3.31 5.63
CA GLN A 68 -8.34 3.64 6.93
C GLN A 68 -6.97 4.31 6.90
N VAL A 69 -6.76 5.19 7.88
CA VAL A 69 -5.46 5.74 8.28
C VAL A 69 -5.06 5.12 9.62
N LEU A 70 -3.90 4.47 9.67
CA LEU A 70 -3.31 3.86 10.85
C LEU A 70 -2.40 4.90 11.52
N GLU A 71 -3.00 5.66 12.45
CA GLU A 71 -2.33 6.74 13.16
C GLU A 71 -1.74 6.28 14.51
N GLY A 72 -0.67 6.94 14.93
CA GLY A 72 -0.12 6.77 16.28
C GLY A 72 1.40 6.63 16.33
N HIS A 73 2.07 6.37 15.21
CA HIS A 73 3.52 6.48 15.15
C HIS A 73 3.95 7.95 15.29
N SER A 74 5.04 8.20 16.01
CA SER A 74 5.60 9.56 16.18
C SER A 74 6.75 9.86 15.20
N GLY A 75 7.20 8.83 14.47
CA GLY A 75 8.22 8.87 13.43
C GLY A 75 7.74 8.26 12.10
N SER A 76 8.57 8.35 11.06
CA SER A 76 8.21 7.87 9.72
C SER A 76 7.97 6.36 9.70
N VAL A 77 6.90 5.91 9.02
CA VAL A 77 6.67 4.49 8.79
C VAL A 77 7.54 4.04 7.62
N ARG A 78 8.54 3.19 7.93
CA ARG A 78 9.53 2.71 6.96
C ARG A 78 9.29 1.29 6.49
N ALA A 79 8.50 0.51 7.23
CA ALA A 79 8.21 -0.86 6.91
C ALA A 79 6.73 -1.16 7.14
N VAL A 80 6.16 -1.97 6.25
CA VAL A 80 4.81 -2.51 6.35
C VAL A 80 4.87 -3.98 5.96
N ALA A 81 4.22 -4.83 6.74
CA ALA A 81 4.02 -6.24 6.44
C ALA A 81 2.57 -6.64 6.71
N VAL A 82 2.09 -7.66 5.98
CA VAL A 82 0.76 -8.22 6.19
C VAL A 82 0.90 -9.70 6.52
N CYS A 83 0.30 -10.13 7.63
CA CYS A 83 0.18 -11.53 7.98
C CYS A 83 -1.01 -12.13 7.23
N THR A 84 -0.75 -13.02 6.26
CA THR A 84 -1.80 -13.59 5.39
C THR A 84 -2.78 -14.48 6.15
N GLN A 85 -2.35 -15.16 7.21
CA GLN A 85 -3.24 -16.06 7.98
C GLN A 85 -4.24 -15.30 8.85
N THR A 86 -3.84 -14.16 9.42
CA THR A 86 -4.67 -13.40 10.38
C THR A 86 -5.28 -12.15 9.76
N GLY A 87 -4.74 -11.68 8.63
CA GLY A 87 -5.04 -10.37 8.06
C GLY A 87 -4.41 -9.22 8.85
N ASN A 88 -3.61 -9.48 9.90
CA ASN A 88 -3.00 -8.44 10.70
C ASN A 88 -1.94 -7.67 9.89
N ILE A 89 -1.86 -6.37 10.13
CA ILE A 89 -0.85 -5.49 9.56
C ILE A 89 0.22 -5.25 10.62
N VAL A 90 1.48 -5.21 10.23
CA VAL A 90 2.59 -4.79 11.10
C VAL A 90 3.29 -3.60 10.46
N THR A 91 3.47 -2.53 11.22
CA THR A 91 4.18 -1.33 10.78
C THR A 91 5.43 -1.12 11.62
N GLY A 92 6.54 -0.76 10.98
CA GLY A 92 7.81 -0.43 11.64
C GLY A 92 8.18 1.04 11.38
N SER A 93 8.57 1.76 12.44
CA SER A 93 8.73 3.21 12.42
C SER A 93 10.06 3.70 13.00
N GLU A 94 10.47 4.89 12.60
CA GLU A 94 11.59 5.63 13.18
C GLU A 94 11.39 6.01 14.66
N ASP A 95 10.17 5.91 15.18
CA ASP A 95 9.88 6.09 16.61
C ASP A 95 10.36 4.93 17.50
N LYS A 96 11.12 3.98 16.91
CA LYS A 96 11.69 2.80 17.57
C LYS A 96 10.62 1.78 17.99
N THR A 97 9.40 1.89 17.45
CA THR A 97 8.32 0.92 17.72
C THR A 97 7.90 0.18 16.46
N ALA A 98 7.48 -1.07 16.67
CA ALA A 98 6.63 -1.78 15.75
C ALA A 98 5.21 -1.80 16.31
N ARG A 99 4.20 -1.69 15.44
CA ARG A 99 2.79 -1.72 15.82
C ARG A 99 2.09 -2.82 15.04
N VAL A 100 1.29 -3.61 15.76
CA VAL A 100 0.43 -4.63 15.16
C VAL A 100 -0.99 -4.08 15.09
N TRP A 101 -1.62 -4.22 13.94
CA TRP A 101 -2.97 -3.78 13.69
C TRP A 101 -3.84 -4.98 13.34
N LYS A 102 -4.85 -5.24 14.15
CA LYS A 102 -5.78 -6.35 13.92
C LYS A 102 -7.05 -5.84 13.30
N ARG A 103 -7.57 -6.58 12.32
CA ARG A 103 -8.88 -6.35 11.75
C ARG A 103 -9.95 -6.77 12.76
N GLU A 104 -10.89 -5.88 13.10
CA GLU A 104 -12.03 -6.29 13.94
C GLU A 104 -12.93 -7.25 13.15
N GLN A 105 -13.39 -8.34 13.78
CA GLN A 105 -14.36 -9.23 13.15
C GLN A 105 -15.70 -8.52 13.02
N GLY A 106 -16.25 -8.47 11.81
CA GLY A 106 -17.53 -7.81 11.52
C GLY A 106 -17.45 -6.32 11.19
N ARG A 107 -16.25 -5.72 11.15
CA ARG A 107 -16.03 -4.33 10.69
C ARG A 107 -14.86 -4.27 9.70
N ASP A 108 -14.86 -3.24 8.85
CA ASP A 108 -13.80 -2.99 7.87
C ASP A 108 -12.71 -2.03 8.41
N ASN A 109 -12.39 -2.12 9.71
CA ASN A 109 -11.38 -1.31 10.40
C ASN A 109 -10.29 -2.20 11.06
N TYR A 110 -9.13 -1.59 11.28
CA TYR A 110 -7.94 -2.14 11.91
C TYR A 110 -7.59 -1.33 13.15
N GLU A 111 -7.36 -1.98 14.27
CA GLU A 111 -7.01 -1.31 15.52
C GLU A 111 -5.62 -1.70 16.00
N ASN A 112 -4.93 -0.74 16.60
CA ASN A 112 -3.62 -0.98 17.18
C ASN A 112 -3.74 -1.90 18.39
N ILE A 113 -3.07 -3.04 18.34
CA ILE A 113 -2.87 -3.87 19.52
C ILE A 113 -1.50 -3.49 20.08
N GLN A 114 -1.51 -2.57 21.03
CA GLN A 114 -0.38 -2.41 21.93
C GLN A 114 -0.26 -3.74 22.69
N VAL A 115 0.86 -4.44 22.54
CA VAL A 115 1.19 -5.54 23.46
C VAL A 115 1.52 -4.86 24.79
N LEU A 116 0.63 -5.03 25.78
CA LEU A 116 0.83 -4.58 27.17
C LEU A 116 2.10 -5.18 27.76
#